data_AF-A0A1S8AB80-F1
#
_entry.id   AF-A0A1S8AB80-F1
#
_cell.length_a   1.000
_cell.length_b   1.000
_cell.length_c   1.000
_cell.angle_alpha   90.00
_cell.angle_beta   90.00
_cell.angle_gamma   90.00
#
_symmetry.space_group_name_H-M   'P 1'
#
loop_
_entity.id
_entity.type
_entity.pdbx_description
1 polymer ?
#
loop_
_entity_poly.entity_id
_entity_poly.type
_entity_poly.pdbx_seq_one_letter_code
_entity_poly.pdbx_strand_id
1 'polypeptide(L)'
;MAPASHGRNALSGREAFNNDVMDNNVPPPSTLAAQLVENISTSARSSRPDETAELQRLFAAIESVKNDPGLLTSYQQRIEHNHMLIYVYARVVLEGLKWGEPFANTSQLRADATRAVHFLKITVNETPEVLLFTADDGAFLFRGTEPLWIWIFPKVLKLLGNSSCPDLAAPIEAFFGELYLTAARSNSLWSHIPHFLAYLRNTIDVVQSHLTELPPSTNRDPPLKLKLPQDSFLDSLGYDQLRPVQDQCAYSINLTSHALRHATGLLTLLSIPLMDHQVGSNAPPAFQEIIPWLTDATMRLNATQNRWRNLSPSCLPQFLRTTINTIDNMKLLVNADMLVKEKAYILLTYLCVDVLTQRQATLGIDYGTSDDDALLGVAVVKISEACLSFTAVSCLVSSQILPMLEKTISYEKLASTGTDLWVS
;
A
#
# COMPACT_ATOMS: atom_id res chain seq x y z
N MET A 1 -63.88 9.98 35.75
CA MET A 1 -64.17 10.42 34.37
C MET A 1 -63.27 11.59 34.02
N ALA A 2 -62.25 11.34 33.19
CA ALA A 2 -61.46 12.22 32.33
C ALA A 2 -60.39 11.33 31.62
N PRO A 3 -59.91 11.66 30.40
CA PRO A 3 -59.69 10.67 29.35
C PRO A 3 -58.22 10.41 28.93
N ALA A 4 -58.11 9.56 27.91
CA ALA A 4 -57.00 8.80 27.32
C ALA A 4 -55.71 9.54 26.90
N SER A 5 -54.63 8.75 26.70
CA SER A 5 -53.61 9.02 25.68
C SER A 5 -52.87 7.74 25.25
N HIS A 6 -52.74 7.58 23.93
CA HIS A 6 -52.15 6.47 23.20
C HIS A 6 -50.61 6.44 23.27
N GLY A 7 -50.02 5.24 23.32
CA GLY A 7 -48.63 4.98 22.96
C GLY A 7 -48.55 3.81 21.97
N ARG A 8 -48.44 4.15 20.68
CA ARG A 8 -48.33 3.23 19.54
C ARG A 8 -47.01 2.46 19.54
N ASN A 9 -47.08 1.20 19.14
CA ASN A 9 -45.97 0.40 18.62
C ASN A 9 -45.30 1.14 17.45
N ALA A 10 -43.98 1.37 17.55
CA ALA A 10 -43.15 1.76 16.42
C ALA A 10 -42.26 0.58 16.04
N LEU A 11 -42.48 0.07 14.84
CA LEU A 11 -41.70 -1.00 14.20
C LEU A 11 -40.27 -0.53 13.99
N SER A 12 -39.32 -1.30 14.53
CA SER A 12 -37.90 -1.23 14.19
C SER A 12 -37.68 -1.92 12.84
N GLY A 13 -37.76 -1.16 11.75
CA GLY A 13 -37.27 -1.59 10.43
C GLY A 13 -35.80 -1.23 10.30
N ARG A 14 -34.91 -2.14 10.71
CA ARG A 14 -33.47 -2.05 10.49
C ARG A 14 -33.12 -3.19 9.54
N GLU A 15 -33.14 -2.92 8.23
CA GLU A 15 -32.74 -3.92 7.25
C GLU A 15 -31.22 -4.05 7.25
N ALA A 16 -30.77 -5.21 7.71
CA ALA A 16 -29.44 -5.72 7.46
C ALA A 16 -29.44 -6.35 6.05
N PHE A 17 -28.54 -5.89 5.18
CA PHE A 17 -28.29 -6.59 3.92
C PHE A 17 -26.89 -7.19 3.95
N ASN A 18 -26.87 -8.52 4.07
CA ASN A 18 -25.74 -9.38 3.80
C ASN A 18 -25.84 -9.88 2.35
N ASN A 19 -24.67 -9.94 1.71
CA ASN A 19 -24.27 -10.79 0.58
C ASN A 19 -25.18 -10.88 -0.64
N ASP A 20 -24.75 -10.25 -1.74
CA ASP A 20 -24.82 -10.89 -3.04
C ASP A 20 -23.63 -10.50 -3.94
N VAL A 21 -23.38 -11.40 -4.89
CA VAL A 21 -22.27 -11.57 -5.83
C VAL A 21 -21.53 -10.32 -6.33
N MET A 22 -20.19 -10.43 -6.41
CA MET A 22 -19.30 -9.51 -7.12
C MET A 22 -19.60 -9.48 -8.62
N ASP A 23 -20.20 -8.39 -9.12
CA ASP A 23 -19.81 -7.78 -10.40
C ASP A 23 -20.32 -6.32 -10.50
N ASN A 24 -19.39 -5.40 -10.78
CA ASN A 24 -19.52 -4.04 -11.36
C ASN A 24 -20.64 -3.04 -11.01
N ASN A 25 -21.53 -3.27 -10.04
CA ASN A 25 -22.62 -2.34 -9.70
C ASN A 25 -22.29 -1.35 -8.58
N VAL A 26 -21.15 -0.64 -8.69
CA VAL A 26 -20.82 0.46 -7.77
C VAL A 26 -21.44 1.75 -8.31
N PRO A 27 -22.21 2.50 -7.49
CA PRO A 27 -22.81 3.76 -7.92
C PRO A 27 -21.74 4.77 -8.35
N PRO A 28 -22.03 5.67 -9.32
CA PRO A 28 -21.05 6.61 -9.85
C PRO A 28 -20.47 7.50 -8.72
N PRO A 29 -19.26 8.06 -8.89
CA PRO A 29 -18.58 8.88 -7.87
C PRO A 29 -19.47 9.97 -7.26
N SER A 30 -20.28 10.63 -8.10
CA SER A 30 -21.26 11.64 -7.69
C SER A 30 -22.38 11.08 -6.81
N THR A 31 -22.78 9.82 -6.98
CA THR A 31 -23.77 9.15 -6.14
C THR A 31 -23.19 8.75 -4.79
N LEU A 32 -21.93 8.29 -4.73
CA LEU A 32 -21.24 8.05 -3.46
C LEU A 32 -21.07 9.34 -2.64
N ALA A 33 -20.71 10.44 -3.30
CA ALA A 33 -20.62 11.74 -2.64
C ALA A 33 -21.98 12.23 -2.13
N ALA A 34 -23.07 12.00 -2.87
CA ALA A 34 -24.42 12.33 -2.40
C ALA A 34 -24.91 11.44 -1.26
N GLN A 35 -24.52 10.16 -1.20
CA GLN A 35 -24.78 9.33 -0.04
C GLN A 35 -24.07 9.84 1.22
N LEU A 36 -22.91 10.50 1.09
CA LEU A 36 -22.27 11.19 2.21
C LEU A 36 -23.07 12.41 2.67
N VAL A 37 -23.68 13.18 1.74
CA VAL A 37 -24.55 14.33 2.07
C VAL A 37 -25.68 13.92 3.02
N GLU A 38 -26.33 12.79 2.71
CA GLU A 38 -27.45 12.26 3.50
C GLU A 38 -27.02 11.79 4.89
N ASN A 39 -25.84 11.17 5.00
CA ASN A 39 -25.27 10.68 6.27
C ASN A 39 -24.71 11.79 7.17
N ILE A 40 -24.24 12.91 6.62
CA ILE A 40 -23.71 14.03 7.42
C ILE A 40 -24.83 14.94 7.92
N SER A 41 -25.89 15.10 7.13
CA SER A 41 -27.08 15.87 7.55
C SER A 41 -27.72 15.33 8.83
N THR A 42 -27.45 14.06 9.17
CA THR A 42 -27.89 13.41 10.43
C THR A 42 -26.80 13.35 11.51
N SER A 43 -25.53 13.65 11.19
CA SER A 43 -24.37 13.44 12.07
C SER A 43 -23.45 14.66 12.25
N ALA A 44 -23.85 15.87 11.83
CA ALA A 44 -23.07 17.09 11.97
C ALA A 44 -22.79 17.45 13.44
N ARG A 45 -21.70 16.88 13.97
CA ARG A 45 -21.12 17.19 15.27
C ARG A 45 -19.69 17.71 15.05
N SER A 46 -19.52 18.72 14.18
CA SER A 46 -18.32 19.57 14.16
C SER A 46 -18.54 20.75 15.10
N SER A 47 -17.54 21.07 15.92
CA SER A 47 -17.58 22.18 16.88
C SER A 47 -17.19 23.53 16.25
N ARG A 48 -16.89 23.58 14.95
CA ARG A 48 -16.42 24.79 14.25
C ARG A 48 -17.39 25.19 13.13
N PRO A 49 -17.97 26.41 13.20
CA PRO A 49 -19.00 26.85 12.25
C PRO A 49 -18.44 26.99 10.82
N ASP A 50 -17.20 27.43 10.67
CA ASP A 50 -16.58 27.67 9.35
C ASP A 50 -16.38 26.38 8.56
N GLU A 51 -15.98 25.28 9.22
CA GLU A 51 -15.84 23.96 8.60
C GLU A 51 -17.18 23.43 8.10
N THR A 52 -18.23 23.64 8.89
CA THR A 52 -19.59 23.18 8.56
C THR A 52 -20.15 23.98 7.39
N ALA A 53 -19.90 25.30 7.35
CA ALA A 53 -20.31 26.18 6.26
C ALA A 53 -19.58 25.85 4.94
N GLU A 54 -18.28 25.57 4.99
CA GLU A 54 -17.52 25.14 3.80
C GLU A 54 -18.10 23.83 3.24
N LEU A 55 -18.25 22.80 4.08
CA LEU A 55 -18.77 21.51 3.63
C LEU A 55 -20.18 21.64 3.05
N GLN A 56 -21.07 22.40 3.69
CA GLN A 56 -22.42 22.66 3.15
C GLN A 56 -22.38 23.32 1.77
N ARG A 57 -21.51 24.32 1.57
CA ARG A 57 -21.33 24.98 0.27
C ARG A 57 -20.85 23.98 -0.80
N LEU A 58 -19.83 23.18 -0.47
CA LEU A 58 -19.26 22.20 -1.41
C LEU A 58 -20.27 21.09 -1.73
N PHE A 59 -21.04 20.62 -0.75
CA PHE A 59 -22.09 19.64 -0.97
C PHE A 59 -23.20 20.15 -1.88
N ALA A 60 -23.66 21.38 -1.69
CA ALA A 60 -24.64 21.98 -2.58
C ALA A 60 -24.14 22.07 -4.03
N ALA A 61 -22.85 22.38 -4.22
CA ALA A 61 -22.20 22.40 -5.54
C ALA A 61 -22.04 20.99 -6.14
N ILE A 62 -21.79 19.97 -5.32
CA ILE A 62 -21.75 18.58 -5.77
C ILE A 62 -23.15 18.10 -6.19
N GLU A 63 -24.17 18.42 -5.40
CA GLU A 63 -25.55 18.01 -5.64
C GLU A 63 -26.14 18.67 -6.88
N SER A 64 -25.82 19.94 -7.14
CA SER A 64 -26.26 20.63 -8.36
C SER A 64 -25.74 19.94 -9.63
N VAL A 65 -24.45 19.59 -9.65
CA VAL A 65 -23.83 18.88 -10.78
C VAL A 65 -24.32 17.43 -10.89
N LYS A 66 -24.63 16.77 -9.77
CA LYS A 66 -25.27 15.45 -9.81
C LYS A 66 -26.66 15.51 -10.45
N ASN A 67 -27.45 16.53 -10.11
CA ASN A 67 -28.81 16.71 -10.63
C ASN A 67 -28.81 17.16 -12.10
N ASP A 68 -27.80 17.92 -12.52
CA ASP A 68 -27.58 18.31 -13.91
C ASP A 68 -26.11 18.17 -14.31
N PRO A 69 -25.69 16.99 -14.82
CA PRO A 69 -24.33 16.78 -15.29
C PRO A 69 -23.92 17.69 -16.47
N GLY A 70 -24.89 18.29 -17.17
CA GLY A 70 -24.67 19.22 -18.28
C GLY A 70 -24.00 20.53 -17.86
N LEU A 71 -23.98 20.83 -16.55
CA LEU A 71 -23.29 21.99 -15.98
C LEU A 71 -21.77 21.96 -16.21
N LEU A 72 -21.18 20.76 -16.37
CA LEU A 72 -19.75 20.59 -16.65
C LEU A 72 -19.46 20.62 -18.15
N THR A 73 -19.38 21.83 -18.70
CA THR A 73 -19.22 22.08 -20.13
C THR A 73 -17.79 21.86 -20.65
N SER A 74 -16.77 22.03 -19.80
CA SER A 74 -15.35 21.91 -20.18
C SER A 74 -14.64 20.78 -19.43
N TYR A 75 -13.54 20.29 -20.00
CA TYR A 75 -12.68 19.30 -19.33
C TYR A 75 -12.11 19.83 -18.02
N GLN A 76 -11.73 21.12 -18.01
CA GLN A 76 -11.21 21.78 -16.81
C GLN A 76 -12.24 21.84 -15.67
N GLN A 77 -13.52 22.14 -16.00
CA GLN A 77 -14.61 22.11 -15.01
C GLN A 77 -14.81 20.70 -14.42
N ARG A 78 -14.59 19.64 -15.20
CA ARG A 78 -14.64 18.26 -14.70
C ARG A 78 -13.49 17.95 -13.75
N ILE A 79 -12.28 18.44 -14.04
CA ILE A 79 -11.13 18.32 -13.13
C ILE A 79 -11.43 19.02 -11.81
N GLU A 80 -11.91 20.27 -11.84
CA GLU A 80 -12.25 21.04 -10.65
C GLU A 80 -13.37 20.36 -9.82
N HIS A 81 -14.39 19.85 -10.50
CA HIS A 81 -15.47 19.11 -9.83
C HIS A 81 -14.96 17.81 -9.18
N ASN A 82 -14.13 17.03 -9.89
CA ASN A 82 -13.56 15.80 -9.35
C ASN A 82 -12.58 16.06 -8.20
N HIS A 83 -11.82 17.16 -8.26
CA HIS A 83 -11.01 17.63 -7.15
C HIS A 83 -11.88 17.92 -5.92
N MET A 84 -12.97 18.68 -6.10
CA MET A 84 -13.91 18.99 -5.02
C MET A 84 -14.53 17.73 -4.42
N LEU A 85 -14.93 16.76 -5.24
CA LEU A 85 -15.43 15.46 -4.78
C LEU A 85 -14.38 14.74 -3.92
N ILE A 86 -13.13 14.66 -4.39
CA ILE A 86 -12.03 14.02 -3.63
C ILE A 86 -11.78 14.74 -2.31
N TYR A 87 -11.74 16.08 -2.31
CA TYR A 87 -11.54 16.87 -1.09
C TYR A 87 -12.61 16.55 -0.05
N VAL A 88 -13.89 16.67 -0.43
CA VAL A 88 -15.03 16.42 0.46
C VAL A 88 -15.02 14.98 0.96
N TYR A 89 -14.82 14.01 0.05
CA TYR A 89 -14.82 12.59 0.41
C TYR A 89 -13.68 12.25 1.37
N ALA A 90 -12.48 12.76 1.13
CA ALA A 90 -11.33 12.55 2.01
C ALA A 90 -11.54 13.18 3.40
N ARG A 91 -12.07 14.40 3.45
CA ARG A 91 -12.38 15.12 4.70
C ARG A 91 -13.41 14.40 5.56
N VAL A 92 -14.47 13.90 4.95
CA VAL A 92 -15.56 13.26 5.68
C VAL A 92 -15.19 11.83 6.05
N VAL A 93 -14.66 11.07 5.10
CA VAL A 93 -14.44 9.64 5.27
C VAL A 93 -13.03 9.39 5.80
N LEU A 94 -12.00 9.61 4.99
CA LEU A 94 -10.62 9.20 5.32
C LEU A 94 -10.07 9.87 6.58
N GLU A 95 -10.42 11.13 6.83
CA GLU A 95 -10.03 11.84 8.06
C GLU A 95 -10.98 11.58 9.22
N GLY A 96 -12.23 11.21 8.95
CA GLY A 96 -13.20 10.76 9.95
C GLY A 96 -12.92 9.37 10.53
N LEU A 97 -11.99 8.61 9.94
CA LEU A 97 -11.63 7.26 10.41
C LEU A 97 -10.92 7.31 11.77
N LYS A 98 -11.65 7.02 12.84
CA LYS A 98 -11.13 6.98 14.22
C LYS A 98 -10.86 5.57 14.71
N TRP A 99 -9.78 4.96 14.20
CA TRP A 99 -9.38 3.58 14.50
C TRP A 99 -9.11 3.30 15.99
N GLY A 100 -8.73 4.31 16.77
CA GLY A 100 -8.39 4.17 18.19
C GLY A 100 -9.55 4.39 19.17
N GLU A 101 -10.77 4.66 18.69
CA GLU A 101 -11.91 4.85 19.60
C GLU A 101 -12.43 3.50 20.13
N PRO A 102 -12.56 3.32 21.46
CA PRO A 102 -12.83 2.02 22.12
C PRO A 102 -14.18 1.38 21.79
N PHE A 103 -15.08 2.12 21.13
CA PHE A 103 -16.41 1.66 20.73
C PHE A 103 -16.68 1.87 19.23
N ALA A 104 -15.65 2.20 18.45
CA ALA A 104 -15.82 2.35 17.02
C ALA A 104 -16.18 1.00 16.38
N ASN A 105 -17.16 1.04 15.47
CA ASN A 105 -17.50 -0.14 14.68
C ASN A 105 -16.41 -0.39 13.63
N THR A 106 -15.46 -1.27 13.94
CA THR A 106 -14.28 -1.54 13.10
C THR A 106 -14.63 -2.15 11.75
N SER A 107 -15.76 -2.87 11.63
CA SER A 107 -16.20 -3.39 10.33
C SER A 107 -16.74 -2.26 9.45
N GLN A 108 -17.52 -1.34 10.04
CA GLN A 108 -17.99 -0.15 9.35
C GLN A 108 -16.82 0.76 8.91
N LEU A 109 -15.87 1.05 9.81
CA LEU A 109 -14.68 1.83 9.47
C LEU A 109 -13.87 1.20 8.33
N ARG A 110 -13.72 -0.13 8.33
CA ARG A 110 -13.10 -0.86 7.21
C ARG A 110 -13.88 -0.71 5.92
N ALA A 111 -15.20 -0.90 5.96
CA ALA A 111 -16.04 -0.75 4.78
C ALA A 111 -16.00 0.68 4.20
N ASP A 112 -16.02 1.70 5.07
CA ASP A 112 -15.89 3.11 4.70
C ASP A 112 -14.53 3.40 4.07
N ALA A 113 -13.45 2.91 4.67
CA ALA A 113 -12.09 3.06 4.12
C ALA A 113 -11.95 2.36 2.76
N THR A 114 -12.47 1.15 2.61
CA THR A 114 -12.43 0.41 1.33
C THR A 114 -13.21 1.16 0.25
N ARG A 115 -14.42 1.65 0.57
CA ARG A 115 -15.20 2.50 -0.35
C ARG A 115 -14.45 3.77 -0.74
N ALA A 116 -13.76 4.40 0.20
CA ALA A 116 -12.97 5.60 -0.07
C ALA A 116 -11.81 5.34 -1.04
N VAL A 117 -11.03 4.29 -0.81
CA VAL A 117 -9.92 3.92 -1.71
C VAL A 117 -10.46 3.54 -3.10
N HIS A 118 -11.58 2.83 -3.15
CA HIS A 118 -12.22 2.48 -4.42
C HIS A 118 -12.76 3.70 -5.19
N PHE A 119 -13.38 4.65 -4.48
CA PHE A 119 -13.82 5.92 -5.02
C PHE A 119 -12.65 6.68 -5.64
N LEU A 120 -11.53 6.81 -4.92
CA LEU A 120 -10.32 7.45 -5.43
C LEU A 120 -9.80 6.76 -6.69
N LYS A 121 -9.78 5.42 -6.72
CA LYS A 121 -9.38 4.63 -7.88
C LYS A 121 -10.23 4.96 -9.11
N ILE A 122 -11.55 4.96 -8.98
CA ILE A 122 -12.45 5.27 -10.10
C ILE A 122 -12.23 6.72 -10.56
N THR A 123 -12.28 7.69 -9.64
CA THR A 123 -12.20 9.11 -10.00
C THR A 123 -10.87 9.48 -10.65
N VAL A 124 -9.75 8.95 -10.14
CA VAL A 124 -8.43 9.18 -10.73
C VAL A 124 -8.30 8.50 -12.08
N ASN A 125 -8.88 7.31 -12.28
CA ASN A 125 -8.85 6.65 -13.58
C ASN A 125 -9.69 7.41 -14.63
N GLU A 126 -10.84 7.96 -14.22
CA GLU A 126 -11.71 8.76 -15.09
C GLU A 126 -11.13 10.14 -15.42
N THR A 127 -10.40 10.76 -14.48
CA THR A 127 -9.82 12.10 -14.67
C THR A 127 -8.43 12.18 -14.04
N PRO A 128 -7.39 11.66 -14.71
CA PRO A 128 -6.06 11.51 -14.13
C PRO A 128 -5.41 12.83 -13.72
N GLU A 129 -5.61 13.88 -14.54
CA GLU A 129 -5.08 15.22 -14.32
C GLU A 129 -5.52 15.83 -12.98
N VAL A 130 -6.59 15.31 -12.36
CA VAL A 130 -7.03 15.75 -11.03
C VAL A 130 -5.93 15.61 -9.98
N LEU A 131 -5.02 14.65 -10.13
CA LEU A 131 -3.88 14.47 -9.22
C LEU A 131 -2.90 15.66 -9.28
N LEU A 132 -2.82 16.34 -10.41
CA LEU A 132 -1.94 17.48 -10.64
C LEU A 132 -2.62 18.82 -10.33
N PHE A 133 -3.93 18.80 -10.04
CA PHE A 133 -4.70 20.00 -9.76
C PHE A 133 -4.17 20.73 -8.52
N THR A 134 -3.87 22.02 -8.68
CA THR A 134 -3.52 22.95 -7.60
C THR A 134 -4.70 23.87 -7.36
N ALA A 135 -5.15 24.01 -6.11
CA ALA A 135 -6.21 24.96 -5.80
C ALA A 135 -5.64 26.37 -5.60
N ASP A 136 -6.49 27.38 -5.76
CA ASP A 136 -6.17 28.75 -5.36
C ASP A 136 -5.97 28.84 -3.83
N ASP A 137 -5.13 29.77 -3.42
CA ASP A 137 -4.86 30.01 -1.99
C ASP A 137 -6.16 30.41 -1.26
N GLY A 138 -6.41 29.76 -0.12
CA GLY A 138 -7.63 29.95 0.67
C GLY A 138 -8.93 29.41 0.04
N ALA A 139 -8.88 28.72 -1.10
CA ALA A 139 -10.09 28.12 -1.71
C ALA A 139 -10.67 26.97 -0.88
N PHE A 140 -9.82 26.31 -0.09
CA PHE A 140 -10.17 25.19 0.79
C PHE A 140 -9.55 25.39 2.17
N LEU A 141 -10.31 25.15 3.23
CA LEU A 141 -9.88 25.37 4.61
C LEU A 141 -8.79 24.37 5.06
N PHE A 142 -8.82 23.15 4.49
CA PHE A 142 -7.94 22.04 4.86
C PHE A 142 -7.08 21.54 3.71
N ARG A 143 -6.73 22.43 2.79
CA ARG A 143 -5.80 22.13 1.70
C ARG A 143 -5.16 23.42 1.21
N GLY A 144 -3.87 23.34 0.85
CA GLY A 144 -3.15 24.47 0.26
C GLY A 144 -3.14 24.42 -1.27
N THR A 145 -2.11 25.02 -1.83
CA THR A 145 -1.87 25.12 -3.27
C THR A 145 -1.06 23.95 -3.83
N GLU A 146 -0.67 22.98 -2.99
CA GLU A 146 0.04 21.78 -3.43
C GLU A 146 -0.79 20.95 -4.42
N PRO A 147 -0.16 20.21 -5.36
CA PRO A 147 -0.86 19.23 -6.18
C PRO A 147 -1.63 18.21 -5.34
N LEU A 148 -2.80 17.79 -5.83
CA LEU A 148 -3.70 16.93 -5.07
C LEU A 148 -3.03 15.63 -4.60
N TRP A 149 -2.13 15.05 -5.41
CA TRP A 149 -1.42 13.82 -5.06
C TRP A 149 -0.63 13.94 -3.75
N ILE A 150 -0.01 15.09 -3.47
CA ILE A 150 0.75 15.35 -2.25
C ILE A 150 -0.16 15.35 -1.01
N TRP A 151 -1.37 15.86 -1.17
CA TRP A 151 -2.35 15.94 -0.10
C TRP A 151 -3.08 14.62 0.13
N ILE A 152 -3.38 13.85 -0.94
CA ILE A 152 -4.19 12.63 -0.83
C ILE A 152 -3.38 11.37 -0.50
N PHE A 153 -2.13 11.26 -0.97
CA PHE A 153 -1.28 10.10 -0.68
C PHE A 153 -1.10 9.84 0.83
N PRO A 154 -0.79 10.84 1.68
CA PRO A 154 -0.74 10.67 3.13
C PRO A 154 -2.00 10.04 3.73
N LYS A 155 -3.17 10.41 3.21
CA LYS A 155 -4.48 10.00 3.72
C LYS A 155 -4.81 8.56 3.38
N VAL A 156 -4.29 8.05 2.27
CA VAL A 156 -4.39 6.65 1.87
C VAL A 156 -3.30 5.82 2.54
N LEU A 157 -2.04 6.26 2.46
CA LEU A 157 -0.88 5.52 2.94
C LEU A 157 -0.86 5.31 4.45
N LYS A 158 -1.43 6.22 5.25
CA LYS A 158 -1.59 6.01 6.71
C LYS A 158 -2.35 4.72 7.08
N LEU A 159 -3.18 4.21 6.16
CA LEU A 159 -3.96 2.99 6.34
C LEU A 159 -3.13 1.72 6.05
N LEU A 160 -2.09 1.83 5.22
CA LEU A 160 -1.25 0.72 4.81
C LEU A 160 -0.47 0.16 6.00
N GLY A 161 -0.58 -1.16 6.22
CA GLY A 161 0.10 -1.87 7.31
C GLY A 161 -0.50 -1.69 8.70
N ASN A 162 -1.65 -1.02 8.83
CA ASN A 162 -2.32 -0.83 10.13
C ASN A 162 -3.03 -2.14 10.58
N SER A 163 -2.77 -2.58 11.81
CA SER A 163 -3.38 -3.80 12.39
C SER A 163 -4.89 -3.76 12.48
N SER A 164 -5.49 -2.58 12.51
CA SER A 164 -6.95 -2.42 12.63
C SER A 164 -7.66 -2.70 11.30
N CYS A 165 -6.92 -2.70 10.19
CA CYS A 165 -7.47 -2.82 8.85
C CYS A 165 -6.49 -3.51 7.87
N PRO A 166 -6.05 -4.75 8.16
CA PRO A 166 -5.12 -5.48 7.28
C PRO A 166 -5.68 -5.69 5.87
N ASP A 167 -7.01 -5.83 5.76
CA ASP A 167 -7.72 -6.05 4.50
C ASP A 167 -7.64 -4.86 3.52
N LEU A 168 -7.13 -3.70 3.96
CA LEU A 168 -6.96 -2.51 3.09
C LEU A 168 -5.70 -2.56 2.23
N ALA A 169 -4.76 -3.49 2.48
CA ALA A 169 -3.57 -3.61 1.64
C ALA A 169 -3.92 -3.83 0.16
N ALA A 170 -4.79 -4.81 -0.14
CA ALA A 170 -5.18 -5.12 -1.51
C ALA A 170 -5.94 -3.98 -2.22
N PRO A 171 -6.94 -3.30 -1.61
CA PRO A 171 -7.54 -2.10 -2.19
C PRO A 171 -6.53 -0.97 -2.48
N ILE A 172 -5.56 -0.74 -1.59
CA ILE A 172 -4.53 0.28 -1.78
C ILE A 172 -3.58 -0.12 -2.91
N GLU A 173 -3.14 -1.39 -2.95
CA GLU A 173 -2.34 -1.93 -4.05
C GLU A 173 -3.08 -1.77 -5.40
N ALA A 174 -4.37 -2.10 -5.46
CA ALA A 174 -5.18 -1.92 -6.66
C ALA A 174 -5.28 -0.43 -7.07
N PHE A 175 -5.43 0.49 -6.10
CA PHE A 175 -5.43 1.92 -6.38
C PHE A 175 -4.09 2.39 -6.99
N PHE A 176 -2.96 2.02 -6.39
CA PHE A 176 -1.65 2.41 -6.90
C PHE A 176 -1.31 1.72 -8.24
N GLY A 177 -1.74 0.48 -8.45
CA GLY A 177 -1.59 -0.22 -9.72
C GLY A 177 -2.29 0.51 -10.87
N GLU A 178 -3.57 0.84 -10.68
CA GLU A 178 -4.31 1.67 -11.66
C GLU A 178 -3.65 3.04 -11.82
N LEU A 179 -3.23 3.69 -10.73
CA LEU A 179 -2.54 4.99 -10.79
C LEU A 179 -1.29 4.92 -11.68
N TYR A 180 -0.44 3.90 -11.51
CA TYR A 180 0.76 3.74 -12.34
C TYR A 180 0.43 3.46 -13.79
N LEU A 181 -0.58 2.61 -14.05
CA LEU A 181 -1.03 2.29 -15.39
C LEU A 181 -1.58 3.53 -16.11
N THR A 182 -2.45 4.27 -15.44
CA THR A 182 -3.04 5.52 -15.92
C THR A 182 -1.97 6.59 -16.13
N ALA A 183 -1.03 6.73 -15.21
CA ALA A 183 0.09 7.67 -15.34
C ALA A 183 1.00 7.32 -16.52
N ALA A 184 1.28 6.03 -16.75
CA ALA A 184 2.05 5.56 -17.90
C ALA A 184 1.32 5.76 -19.24
N ARG A 185 -0.01 5.92 -19.22
CA ARG A 185 -0.81 6.16 -20.44
C ARG A 185 -1.16 7.63 -20.65
N SER A 186 -0.90 8.49 -19.67
CA SER A 186 -1.24 9.90 -19.70
C SER A 186 -0.01 10.78 -19.93
N ASN A 187 -0.05 11.60 -20.99
CA ASN A 187 1.03 12.54 -21.30
C ASN A 187 1.27 13.57 -20.18
N SER A 188 0.24 13.94 -19.42
CA SER A 188 0.33 14.92 -18.34
C SER A 188 0.94 14.32 -17.08
N LEU A 189 0.60 13.07 -16.75
CA LEU A 189 1.11 12.38 -15.56
C LEU A 189 2.46 11.68 -15.79
N TRP A 190 2.82 11.39 -17.04
CA TRP A 190 4.05 10.66 -17.38
C TRP A 190 5.30 11.27 -16.72
N SER A 191 5.46 12.60 -16.80
CA SER A 191 6.58 13.34 -16.20
C SER A 191 6.56 13.36 -14.67
N HIS A 192 5.43 13.00 -14.05
CA HIS A 192 5.24 12.99 -12.60
C HIS A 192 5.49 11.61 -11.97
N ILE A 193 5.60 10.55 -12.77
CA ILE A 193 5.92 9.20 -12.29
C ILE A 193 7.18 9.16 -11.41
N PRO A 194 8.31 9.79 -11.78
CA PRO A 194 9.48 9.85 -10.90
C PRO A 194 9.18 10.45 -9.52
N HIS A 195 8.28 11.43 -9.44
CA HIS A 195 7.91 12.09 -8.18
C HIS A 195 7.06 11.16 -7.30
N PHE A 196 6.12 10.41 -7.88
CA PHE A 196 5.33 9.42 -7.15
C PHE A 196 6.23 8.31 -6.57
N LEU A 197 7.17 7.82 -7.38
CA LEU A 197 8.15 6.81 -6.94
C LEU A 197 9.08 7.38 -5.86
N ALA A 198 9.58 8.60 -6.05
CA ALA A 198 10.45 9.27 -5.08
C ALA A 198 9.77 9.49 -3.73
N TYR A 199 8.47 9.81 -3.71
CA TYR A 199 7.69 9.93 -2.49
C TYR A 199 7.67 8.60 -1.70
N LEU A 200 7.32 7.49 -2.35
CA LEU A 200 7.28 6.18 -1.69
C LEU A 200 8.68 5.73 -1.26
N ARG A 201 9.68 5.97 -2.11
CA ARG A 201 11.10 5.69 -1.85
C ARG A 201 11.59 6.41 -0.60
N ASN A 202 11.38 7.72 -0.53
CA ASN A 202 11.77 8.55 0.62
C ASN A 202 11.09 8.05 1.90
N THR A 203 9.80 7.72 1.82
CA THR A 203 9.03 7.19 2.94
C THR A 203 9.64 5.89 3.47
N ILE A 204 10.03 4.95 2.59
CA ILE A 204 10.71 3.70 2.98
C ILE A 204 12.06 3.98 3.61
N ASP A 205 12.90 4.81 2.98
CA ASP A 205 14.26 5.10 3.46
C ASP A 205 14.21 5.73 4.87
N VAL A 206 13.24 6.61 5.13
CA VAL A 206 12.99 7.21 6.45
C VAL A 206 12.54 6.15 7.47
N VAL A 207 11.55 5.32 7.12
CA VAL A 207 11.08 4.24 8.00
C VAL A 207 12.22 3.28 8.34
N GLN A 208 13.01 2.85 7.36
CA GLN A 208 14.13 1.94 7.56
C GLN A 208 15.24 2.54 8.42
N SER A 209 15.55 3.83 8.23
CA SER A 209 16.57 4.53 9.02
C SER A 209 16.17 4.55 10.50
N HIS A 210 14.94 4.96 10.79
CA HIS A 210 14.41 4.96 12.16
C HIS A 210 14.34 3.57 12.77
N LEU A 211 13.89 2.57 12.01
CA LEU A 211 13.87 1.19 12.48
C LEU A 211 15.28 0.72 12.82
N THR A 212 16.29 1.03 12.01
CA THR A 212 17.68 0.58 12.22
C THR A 212 18.28 1.14 13.51
N GLU A 213 18.00 2.41 13.82
CA GLU A 213 18.49 3.10 15.02
C GLU A 213 17.85 2.59 16.33
N LEU A 214 16.64 2.03 16.26
CA LEU A 214 15.95 1.51 17.42
C LEU A 214 16.57 0.20 17.92
N PRO A 215 16.89 0.07 19.22
CA PRO A 215 17.37 -1.18 19.78
C PRO A 215 16.26 -2.23 19.78
N PRO A 216 16.54 -3.50 19.42
CA PRO A 216 15.54 -4.56 19.44
C PRO A 216 15.01 -4.76 20.86
N SER A 217 13.69 -4.68 20.99
CA SER A 217 12.93 -4.86 22.23
C SER A 217 12.30 -6.25 22.24
N THR A 218 12.51 -7.02 23.30
CA THR A 218 12.08 -8.42 23.39
C THR A 218 10.62 -8.59 23.81
N ASN A 219 10.04 -7.66 24.58
CA ASN A 219 8.78 -7.91 25.29
C ASN A 219 7.60 -7.02 24.91
N ARG A 220 7.83 -5.87 24.24
CA ARG A 220 6.75 -4.94 23.87
C ARG A 220 7.04 -4.26 22.53
N ASP A 221 5.99 -3.97 21.78
CA ASP A 221 6.05 -3.13 20.58
C ASP A 221 6.46 -1.71 21.00
N PRO A 222 7.67 -1.23 20.64
CA PRO A 222 8.14 0.09 21.05
C PRO A 222 7.26 1.19 20.47
N PRO A 223 6.96 2.25 21.24
CA PRO A 223 6.35 3.43 20.68
C PRO A 223 7.31 4.06 19.68
N LEU A 224 6.78 4.39 18.52
CA LEU A 224 7.45 5.16 17.48
C LEU A 224 6.75 6.53 17.39
N LYS A 225 7.44 7.55 16.93
CA LYS A 225 6.80 8.82 16.53
C LYS A 225 7.39 9.24 15.21
N LEU A 226 6.84 8.69 14.14
CA LEU A 226 7.35 8.90 12.79
C LEU A 226 6.35 9.72 11.98
N LYS A 227 6.74 10.93 11.55
CA LYS A 227 5.97 11.77 10.60
C LYS A 227 6.46 11.50 9.17
N LEU A 228 5.53 11.23 8.26
CA LEU A 228 5.80 10.83 6.88
C LEU A 228 4.94 11.63 5.89
N PRO A 229 5.48 12.08 4.75
CA PRO A 229 6.91 12.11 4.42
C PRO A 229 7.64 13.12 5.34
N GLN A 230 8.97 13.18 5.26
CA GLN A 230 9.73 14.17 6.02
C GLN A 230 9.53 15.58 5.44
N ASP A 231 9.52 16.60 6.30
CA ASP A 231 9.31 17.98 5.87
C ASP A 231 10.39 18.41 4.85
N SER A 232 11.65 17.96 5.03
CA SER A 232 12.75 18.21 4.08
C SER A 232 12.51 17.65 2.67
N PHE A 233 11.73 16.57 2.55
CA PHE A 233 11.34 16.05 1.24
C PHE A 233 10.28 16.94 0.60
N LEU A 234 9.28 17.40 1.36
CA LEU A 234 8.26 18.33 0.87
C LEU A 234 8.87 19.66 0.43
N ASP A 235 9.83 20.17 1.21
CA ASP A 235 10.60 21.37 0.89
C ASP A 235 11.38 21.20 -0.44
N SER A 236 12.00 20.03 -0.64
CA SER A 236 12.74 19.73 -1.88
C SER A 236 11.88 19.72 -3.15
N LEU A 237 10.57 19.57 -3.02
CA LEU A 237 9.62 19.65 -4.13
C LEU A 237 9.18 21.10 -4.44
N GLY A 238 9.70 22.09 -3.71
CA GLY A 238 9.43 23.51 -3.95
C GLY A 238 8.18 24.04 -3.24
N TYR A 239 7.69 23.35 -2.21
CA TYR A 239 6.48 23.74 -1.46
C TYR A 239 6.79 24.52 -0.15
N ASP A 240 7.96 25.15 -0.08
CA ASP A 240 8.52 25.88 1.09
C ASP A 240 7.58 26.96 1.69
N GLN A 241 6.63 27.47 0.91
CA GLN A 241 5.72 28.56 1.32
C GLN A 241 4.48 28.08 2.10
N LEU A 242 4.29 26.75 2.28
CA LEU A 242 3.06 26.15 2.78
C LEU A 242 3.15 25.60 4.23
N ARG A 243 3.95 26.22 5.11
CA ARG A 243 4.20 25.72 6.48
C ARG A 243 2.94 25.39 7.32
N PRO A 244 1.80 26.11 7.25
CA PRO A 244 0.58 25.72 7.97
C PRO A 244 -0.12 24.46 7.41
N VAL A 245 0.19 24.08 6.16
CA VAL A 245 -0.45 22.99 5.40
C VAL A 245 0.37 21.70 5.43
N GLN A 246 1.66 21.77 5.81
CA GLN A 246 2.56 20.60 5.89
C GLN A 246 2.01 19.48 6.80
N ASP A 247 1.27 19.83 7.86
CA ASP A 247 0.64 18.83 8.73
C ASP A 247 -0.52 18.08 8.06
N GLN A 248 -1.14 18.65 7.03
CA GLN A 248 -2.22 18.02 6.25
C GLN A 248 -1.68 17.15 5.10
N CYS A 249 -0.42 17.38 4.71
CA CYS A 249 0.32 16.62 3.70
C CYS A 249 1.23 15.54 4.31
N ALA A 250 1.07 15.27 5.61
CA ALA A 250 1.79 14.24 6.32
C ALA A 250 0.86 13.35 7.16
N TYR A 251 1.37 12.20 7.59
CA TYR A 251 0.72 11.28 8.51
C TYR A 251 1.73 10.74 9.52
N SER A 252 1.24 10.12 10.59
CA SER A 252 2.10 9.57 11.65
C SER A 252 1.95 8.07 11.82
N ILE A 253 3.08 7.40 12.04
CA ILE A 253 3.15 6.00 12.46
C ILE A 253 3.69 5.95 13.88
N ASN A 254 2.93 5.29 14.77
CA ASN A 254 3.17 5.35 16.21
C ASN A 254 3.70 4.04 16.83
N LEU A 255 3.82 2.97 16.03
CA LEU A 255 4.23 1.64 16.49
C LEU A 255 5.27 1.04 15.56
N THR A 256 6.25 0.33 16.11
CA THR A 256 7.28 -0.39 15.33
C THR A 256 6.67 -1.50 14.48
N SER A 257 5.71 -2.26 15.00
CA SER A 257 5.01 -3.30 14.21
C SER A 257 4.24 -2.72 13.01
N HIS A 258 3.66 -1.52 13.15
CA HIS A 258 3.02 -0.81 12.04
C HIS A 258 4.08 -0.35 11.04
N ALA A 259 5.17 0.26 11.49
CA ALA A 259 6.27 0.70 10.61
C ALA A 259 6.86 -0.44 9.77
N LEU A 260 7.05 -1.63 10.35
CA LEU A 260 7.53 -2.82 9.63
C LEU A 260 6.57 -3.24 8.51
N ARG A 261 5.29 -3.42 8.83
CA ARG A 261 4.25 -3.78 7.85
C ARG A 261 4.06 -2.70 6.80
N HIS A 262 4.15 -1.45 7.20
CA HIS A 262 4.04 -0.30 6.33
C HIS A 262 5.18 -0.26 5.32
N ALA A 263 6.44 -0.45 5.75
CA ALA A 263 7.57 -0.55 4.84
C ALA A 263 7.43 -1.69 3.82
N THR A 264 6.94 -2.86 4.26
CA THR A 264 6.66 -3.98 3.34
C THR A 264 5.57 -3.62 2.33
N GLY A 265 4.48 -3.00 2.80
CA GLY A 265 3.42 -2.51 1.93
C GLY A 265 3.96 -1.53 0.88
N LEU A 266 4.75 -0.54 1.29
CA LEU A 266 5.33 0.44 0.37
C LEU A 266 6.26 -0.21 -0.67
N LEU A 267 7.10 -1.19 -0.29
CA LEU A 267 7.91 -1.95 -1.25
C LEU A 267 7.03 -2.70 -2.25
N THR A 268 5.91 -3.24 -1.78
CA THR A 268 4.94 -3.91 -2.65
C THR A 268 4.37 -2.92 -3.67
N LEU A 269 3.93 -1.75 -3.23
CA LEU A 269 3.45 -0.68 -4.11
C LEU A 269 4.48 -0.28 -5.17
N LEU A 270 5.75 -0.10 -4.78
CA LEU A 270 6.84 0.23 -5.70
C LEU A 270 7.18 -0.90 -6.69
N SER A 271 6.85 -2.15 -6.35
CA SER A 271 7.08 -3.29 -7.23
C SER A 271 5.97 -3.49 -8.27
N ILE A 272 4.76 -2.95 -8.05
CA ILE A 272 3.61 -3.13 -8.96
C ILE A 272 3.93 -2.84 -10.43
N PRO A 273 4.52 -1.68 -10.81
CA PRO A 273 4.77 -1.38 -12.22
C PRO A 273 5.79 -2.31 -12.88
N LEU A 274 6.57 -3.06 -12.07
CA LEU A 274 7.50 -4.07 -12.56
C LEU A 274 6.83 -5.41 -12.84
N MET A 275 5.63 -5.63 -12.31
CA MET A 275 4.88 -6.89 -12.44
C MET A 275 3.78 -6.79 -13.49
N ASP A 276 3.26 -5.60 -13.73
CA ASP A 276 2.13 -5.41 -14.62
C ASP A 276 2.55 -5.48 -16.09
N HIS A 277 2.09 -6.54 -16.76
CA HIS A 277 2.34 -6.77 -18.17
C HIS A 277 1.61 -5.75 -19.07
N GLN A 278 0.61 -5.04 -18.53
CA GLN A 278 -0.15 -4.02 -19.27
C GLN A 278 0.61 -2.73 -19.52
N VAL A 279 1.74 -2.51 -18.83
CA VAL A 279 2.62 -1.35 -19.02
C VAL A 279 3.42 -1.47 -20.34
N GLY A 280 3.54 -2.68 -20.90
CA GLY A 280 4.03 -2.93 -22.25
C GLY A 280 5.48 -2.48 -22.52
N SER A 281 5.89 -2.52 -23.79
CA SER A 281 7.25 -2.14 -24.23
C SER A 281 7.56 -0.65 -24.09
N ASN A 282 6.54 0.20 -23.89
CA ASN A 282 6.68 1.64 -23.70
C ASN A 282 6.55 2.00 -22.21
N ALA A 283 7.11 1.18 -21.32
CA ALA A 283 7.12 1.49 -19.91
C ALA A 283 7.95 2.76 -19.62
N PRO A 284 7.49 3.64 -18.71
CA PRO A 284 8.28 4.74 -18.21
C PRO A 284 9.67 4.28 -17.75
N PRO A 285 10.77 4.93 -18.18
CA PRO A 285 12.13 4.54 -17.80
C PRO A 285 12.33 4.59 -16.27
N ALA A 286 11.64 5.51 -15.59
CA ALA A 286 11.63 5.63 -14.14
C ALA A 286 11.23 4.32 -13.41
N PHE A 287 10.38 3.48 -14.01
CA PHE A 287 10.05 2.17 -13.45
C PHE A 287 11.26 1.23 -13.45
N GLN A 288 12.09 1.24 -14.49
CA GLN A 288 13.28 0.39 -14.54
C GLN A 288 14.40 0.93 -13.66
N GLU A 289 14.55 2.26 -13.61
CA GLU A 289 15.57 2.94 -12.80
C GLU A 289 15.41 2.70 -11.30
N ILE A 290 14.22 2.33 -10.82
CA ILE A 290 13.99 2.05 -9.40
C ILE A 290 14.50 0.68 -8.96
N ILE A 291 14.65 -0.27 -9.90
CA ILE A 291 14.95 -1.67 -9.60
C ILE A 291 16.20 -1.83 -8.71
N PRO A 292 17.36 -1.20 -9.00
CA PRO A 292 18.55 -1.40 -8.18
C PRO A 292 18.36 -0.96 -6.74
N TRP A 293 17.60 0.12 -6.52
CA TRP A 293 17.23 0.60 -5.19
C TRP A 293 16.21 -0.32 -4.52
N LEU A 294 15.23 -0.83 -5.26
CA LEU A 294 14.22 -1.77 -4.74
C LEU A 294 14.88 -3.05 -4.22
N THR A 295 15.88 -3.57 -4.94
CA THR A 295 16.69 -4.72 -4.53
C THR A 295 17.42 -4.47 -3.20
N ASP A 296 18.08 -3.30 -3.06
CA ASP A 296 18.76 -2.93 -1.81
C ASP A 296 17.77 -2.72 -0.66
N ALA A 297 16.65 -2.05 -0.92
CA ALA A 297 15.63 -1.78 0.07
C ALA A 297 14.96 -3.07 0.56
N THR A 298 14.75 -4.04 -0.33
CA THR A 298 14.24 -5.38 0.01
C THR A 298 15.22 -6.13 0.91
N MET A 299 16.51 -6.13 0.56
CA MET A 299 17.56 -6.75 1.39
C MET A 299 17.61 -6.12 2.79
N ARG A 300 17.64 -4.78 2.87
CA ARG A 300 17.64 -4.04 4.15
C ARG A 300 16.38 -4.32 4.97
N LEU A 301 15.22 -4.36 4.35
CA LEU A 301 13.97 -4.62 5.06
C LEU A 301 13.92 -6.05 5.59
N ASN A 302 14.33 -7.04 4.78
CA ASN A 302 14.39 -8.43 5.21
C ASN A 302 15.32 -8.61 6.42
N ALA A 303 16.51 -8.00 6.39
CA ALA A 303 17.42 -7.98 7.55
C ALA A 303 16.78 -7.30 8.78
N THR A 304 16.08 -6.18 8.57
CA THR A 304 15.37 -5.48 9.64
C THR A 304 14.23 -6.31 10.23
N GLN A 305 13.43 -6.97 9.40
CA GLN A 305 12.36 -7.87 9.84
C GLN A 305 12.92 -9.07 10.60
N ASN A 306 14.05 -9.64 10.14
CA ASN A 306 14.74 -10.71 10.85
C ASN A 306 15.16 -10.29 12.27
N ARG A 307 15.54 -9.03 12.47
CA ARG A 307 15.85 -8.47 13.79
C ARG A 307 14.62 -8.28 14.68
N TRP A 308 13.45 -8.10 14.09
CA TRP A 308 12.16 -7.83 14.76
C TRP A 308 11.12 -8.96 14.58
N ARG A 309 11.57 -10.22 14.41
CA ARG A 309 10.70 -11.38 14.14
C ARG A 309 9.59 -11.60 15.18
N ASN A 310 9.77 -11.11 16.40
CA ASN A 310 8.76 -11.18 17.47
C ASN A 310 7.58 -10.23 17.26
N LEU A 311 7.74 -9.13 16.50
CA LEU A 311 6.73 -8.08 16.34
C LEU A 311 5.96 -8.16 15.03
N SER A 312 6.52 -8.78 13.99
CA SER A 312 5.91 -8.89 12.66
C SER A 312 6.15 -10.26 12.06
N PRO A 313 5.16 -10.87 11.40
CA PRO A 313 5.38 -12.09 10.63
C PRO A 313 6.42 -11.87 9.54
N SER A 314 7.08 -12.96 9.14
CA SER A 314 8.04 -12.98 8.04
C SER A 314 7.35 -12.61 6.73
N CYS A 315 7.92 -11.67 5.97
CA CYS A 315 7.48 -11.35 4.61
C CYS A 315 8.37 -12.02 3.55
N LEU A 316 9.18 -13.00 3.95
CA LEU A 316 10.13 -13.68 3.08
C LEU A 316 9.49 -14.32 1.83
N PRO A 317 8.32 -15.00 1.90
CA PRO A 317 7.66 -15.54 0.71
C PRO A 317 7.26 -14.44 -0.29
N GLN A 318 6.82 -13.29 0.23
CA GLN A 318 6.49 -12.12 -0.59
C GLN A 318 7.74 -11.54 -1.27
N PHE A 319 8.84 -11.38 -0.55
CA PHE A 319 10.11 -10.91 -1.14
C PHE A 319 10.65 -11.86 -2.19
N LEU A 320 10.54 -13.18 -1.97
CA LEU A 320 10.92 -14.18 -2.99
C LEU A 320 10.07 -14.03 -4.24
N ARG A 321 8.74 -14.01 -4.10
CA ARG A 321 7.80 -13.88 -5.22
C ARG A 321 8.06 -12.60 -6.02
N THR A 322 8.20 -11.45 -5.33
CA THR A 322 8.51 -10.17 -5.97
C THR A 322 9.85 -10.23 -6.69
N THR A 323 10.90 -10.77 -6.07
CA THR A 323 12.24 -10.87 -6.70
C THR A 323 12.22 -11.77 -7.93
N ILE A 324 11.55 -12.93 -7.85
CA ILE A 324 11.37 -13.86 -8.98
C ILE A 324 10.68 -13.16 -10.14
N ASN A 325 9.55 -12.51 -9.88
CA ASN A 325 8.79 -11.84 -10.93
C ASN A 325 9.58 -10.67 -11.55
N THR A 326 10.33 -9.91 -10.74
CA THR A 326 11.23 -8.86 -11.25
C THR A 326 12.27 -9.45 -12.20
N ILE A 327 12.90 -10.57 -11.84
CA ILE A 327 13.88 -11.27 -12.69
C ILE A 327 13.24 -11.71 -14.01
N ASP A 328 12.02 -12.25 -13.96
CA ASP A 328 11.32 -12.72 -15.16
C ASP A 328 10.96 -11.56 -16.09
N ASN A 329 10.49 -10.44 -15.54
CA ASN A 329 10.17 -9.25 -16.34
C ASN A 329 11.44 -8.57 -16.89
N MET A 330 12.58 -8.64 -16.20
CA MET A 330 13.86 -8.18 -16.75
C MET A 330 14.32 -8.97 -17.99
N LYS A 331 13.91 -10.22 -18.15
CA LYS A 331 14.23 -11.00 -19.37
C LYS A 331 13.52 -10.42 -20.60
N LEU A 332 12.38 -9.75 -20.41
CA LEU A 332 11.59 -9.13 -21.47
C LEU A 332 12.09 -7.73 -21.87
N LEU A 333 12.94 -7.13 -21.04
CA LEU A 333 13.49 -5.79 -21.29
C LEU A 333 14.70 -5.87 -22.24
N VAL A 334 14.55 -5.24 -23.41
CA VAL A 334 15.54 -5.23 -24.51
C VAL A 334 16.94 -4.74 -24.06
N ASN A 335 17.00 -3.85 -23.06
CA ASN A 335 18.24 -3.22 -22.58
C ASN A 335 18.48 -3.42 -21.07
N ALA A 336 18.01 -4.51 -20.48
CA ALA A 336 18.24 -4.70 -19.04
C ALA A 336 19.74 -4.92 -18.73
N ASP A 337 20.30 -3.97 -17.98
CA ASP A 337 21.68 -3.94 -17.53
C ASP A 337 22.06 -5.25 -16.81
N MET A 338 23.14 -5.88 -17.27
CA MET A 338 23.65 -7.14 -16.74
C MET A 338 24.02 -7.02 -15.26
N LEU A 339 24.50 -5.86 -14.80
CA LEU A 339 24.80 -5.62 -13.39
C LEU A 339 23.54 -5.61 -12.54
N VAL A 340 22.45 -5.05 -13.06
CA VAL A 340 21.16 -5.03 -12.36
C VAL A 340 20.56 -6.43 -12.29
N LYS A 341 20.69 -7.23 -13.36
CA LYS A 341 20.30 -8.65 -13.36
C LYS A 341 21.11 -9.45 -12.34
N GLU A 342 22.43 -9.32 -12.35
CA GLU A 342 23.31 -10.00 -11.38
C GLU A 342 22.91 -9.65 -9.94
N LYS A 343 22.65 -8.37 -9.66
CA LYS A 343 22.21 -7.88 -8.35
C LYS A 343 20.89 -8.52 -7.89
N ALA A 344 19.91 -8.66 -8.79
CA ALA A 344 18.65 -9.33 -8.48
C ALA A 344 18.84 -10.82 -8.14
N TYR A 345 19.73 -11.52 -8.86
CA TYR A 345 20.08 -12.92 -8.52
C TYR A 345 20.84 -13.05 -7.20
N ILE A 346 21.71 -12.08 -6.87
CA ILE A 346 22.36 -12.03 -5.57
C ILE A 346 21.31 -11.89 -4.45
N LEU A 347 20.34 -10.98 -4.60
CA LEU A 347 19.23 -10.88 -3.65
C LEU A 347 18.44 -12.19 -3.54
N LEU A 348 18.08 -12.81 -4.67
CA LEU A 348 17.34 -14.08 -4.68
C LEU A 348 18.11 -15.17 -3.90
N THR A 349 19.43 -15.22 -4.08
CA THR A 349 20.31 -16.15 -3.35
C THR A 349 20.29 -15.88 -1.84
N TYR A 350 20.37 -14.61 -1.41
CA TYR A 350 20.26 -14.26 0.01
C TYR A 350 18.91 -14.64 0.62
N LEU A 351 17.80 -14.40 -0.10
CA LEU A 351 16.47 -14.77 0.38
C LEU A 351 16.33 -16.30 0.51
N CYS A 352 16.89 -17.08 -0.42
CA CYS A 352 16.92 -18.54 -0.31
C CYS A 352 17.71 -19.02 0.92
N VAL A 353 18.87 -18.41 1.22
CA VAL A 353 19.65 -18.72 2.43
C VAL A 353 18.82 -18.47 3.69
N ASP A 354 18.08 -17.36 3.74
CA ASP A 354 17.21 -17.06 4.87
C ASP A 354 16.06 -18.07 5.01
N VAL A 355 15.46 -18.54 3.91
CA VAL A 355 14.43 -19.60 3.95
C VAL A 355 15.03 -20.87 4.53
N LEU A 356 16.18 -21.30 4.01
CA LEU A 356 16.85 -22.52 4.47
C LEU A 356 17.24 -22.42 5.95
N THR A 357 17.68 -21.24 6.40
CA THR A 357 18.02 -20.98 7.81
C THR A 357 16.78 -21.07 8.70
N GLN A 358 15.66 -20.48 8.27
CA GLN A 358 14.39 -20.57 9.01
C GLN A 358 13.91 -22.01 9.10
N ARG A 359 13.98 -22.79 8.01
CA ARG A 359 13.64 -24.23 8.02
C ARG A 359 14.49 -25.02 8.99
N GLN A 360 15.81 -24.82 8.99
CA GLN A 360 16.70 -25.55 9.89
C GLN A 360 16.38 -25.28 11.36
N ALA A 361 15.92 -24.08 11.69
CA ALA A 361 15.48 -23.73 13.05
C ALA A 361 14.13 -24.36 13.43
N THR A 362 13.28 -24.71 12.46
CA THR A 362 11.92 -25.27 12.68
C THR A 362 11.81 -26.78 12.46
N LEU A 363 12.91 -27.50 12.20
CA LEU A 363 13.01 -28.96 12.00
C LEU A 363 12.51 -29.85 13.17
N GLY A 364 11.65 -29.35 14.07
CA GLY A 364 10.99 -30.09 15.14
C GLY A 364 9.49 -29.81 15.30
N ILE A 365 8.85 -29.03 14.42
CA ILE A 365 7.41 -28.73 14.50
C ILE A 365 6.81 -28.85 13.09
N ASP A 366 6.04 -29.91 12.85
CA ASP A 366 5.27 -30.12 11.62
C ASP A 366 4.22 -29.02 11.44
N TYR A 367 4.46 -28.06 10.53
CA TYR A 367 3.42 -27.25 9.93
C TYR A 367 3.72 -26.98 8.44
N GLY A 368 2.87 -27.54 7.57
CA GLY A 368 2.42 -26.97 6.31
C GLY A 368 3.47 -26.46 5.30
N THR A 369 4.27 -27.37 4.72
CA THR A 369 5.06 -27.14 3.51
C THR A 369 4.17 -27.18 2.26
N SER A 370 3.96 -26.06 1.56
CA SER A 370 3.47 -26.12 0.17
C SER A 370 3.91 -24.92 -0.66
N ASP A 371 3.59 -23.68 -0.27
CA ASP A 371 3.87 -22.49 -1.10
C ASP A 371 5.35 -22.05 -1.03
N ASP A 372 5.95 -22.03 0.17
CA ASP A 372 7.35 -21.65 0.36
C ASP A 372 8.32 -22.65 -0.29
N ASP A 373 7.95 -23.92 -0.37
CA ASP A 373 8.72 -25.00 -1.00
C ASP A 373 8.69 -24.88 -2.52
N ALA A 374 7.52 -24.57 -3.08
CA ALA A 374 7.39 -24.29 -4.50
C ALA A 374 8.21 -23.04 -4.89
N LEU A 375 8.11 -21.96 -4.11
CA LEU A 375 8.89 -20.73 -4.35
C LEU A 375 10.40 -20.98 -4.25
N LEU A 376 10.85 -21.73 -3.24
CA LEU A 376 12.26 -22.08 -3.09
C LEU A 376 12.75 -22.93 -4.28
N GLY A 377 11.96 -23.91 -4.72
CA GLY A 377 12.28 -24.72 -5.90
C GLY A 377 12.45 -23.87 -7.16
N VAL A 378 11.49 -22.98 -7.43
CA VAL A 378 11.57 -22.04 -8.57
C VAL A 378 12.79 -21.13 -8.46
N ALA A 379 13.08 -20.62 -7.26
CA ALA A 379 14.24 -19.77 -7.02
C ALA A 379 15.56 -20.49 -7.29
N VAL A 380 15.73 -21.72 -6.78
CA VAL A 380 16.95 -22.53 -6.96
C VAL A 380 17.20 -22.86 -8.44
N VAL A 381 16.14 -23.16 -9.21
CA VAL A 381 16.26 -23.40 -10.66
C VAL A 381 16.78 -22.14 -11.36
N LYS A 382 16.21 -20.97 -11.07
CA LYS A 382 16.64 -19.69 -11.66
C LYS A 382 18.07 -19.31 -11.26
N ILE A 383 18.43 -19.53 -10.00
CA ILE A 383 19.81 -19.32 -9.51
C ILE A 383 20.78 -20.25 -10.24
N SER A 384 20.41 -21.51 -10.47
CA SER A 384 21.26 -22.48 -11.17
C SER A 384 21.56 -22.06 -12.61
N GLU A 385 20.56 -21.54 -13.33
CA GLU A 385 20.74 -20.91 -14.65
C GLU A 385 21.70 -19.71 -14.55
N ALA A 386 21.52 -18.86 -13.54
CA ALA A 386 22.32 -17.66 -13.32
C ALA A 386 23.79 -17.96 -12.97
N CYS A 387 24.09 -19.05 -12.28
CA CYS A 387 25.46 -19.49 -11.96
C CYS A 387 26.33 -19.71 -13.21
N LEU A 388 25.71 -20.03 -14.36
CA LEU A 388 26.41 -20.19 -15.64
C LEU A 388 26.83 -18.84 -16.25
N SER A 389 26.14 -17.76 -15.87
CA SER A 389 26.33 -16.42 -16.44
C SER A 389 27.05 -15.46 -15.49
N PHE A 390 26.93 -15.66 -14.18
CA PHE A 390 27.42 -14.73 -13.15
C PHE A 390 28.30 -15.44 -12.12
N THR A 391 29.61 -15.14 -12.16
CA THR A 391 30.59 -15.75 -11.25
C THR A 391 30.29 -15.41 -9.78
N ALA A 392 29.83 -14.19 -9.48
CA ALA A 392 29.52 -13.79 -8.10
C ALA A 392 28.38 -14.63 -7.51
N VAL A 393 27.34 -14.91 -8.31
CA VAL A 393 26.21 -15.77 -7.92
C VAL A 393 26.70 -17.19 -7.67
N SER A 394 27.52 -17.75 -8.58
CA SER A 394 28.10 -19.10 -8.42
C SER A 394 28.93 -19.25 -7.14
N CYS A 395 29.78 -18.26 -6.83
CA CYS A 395 30.56 -18.24 -5.58
C CYS A 395 29.66 -18.16 -4.34
N LEU A 396 28.61 -17.35 -4.37
CA LEU A 396 27.68 -17.20 -3.25
C LEU A 396 26.88 -18.48 -2.99
N VAL A 397 26.38 -19.12 -4.05
CA VAL A 397 25.66 -20.39 -3.96
C VAL A 397 26.56 -21.49 -3.41
N SER A 398 27.78 -21.58 -3.92
CA SER A 398 28.76 -22.59 -3.49
C SER A 398 29.14 -22.43 -2.01
N SER A 399 29.23 -21.20 -1.52
CA SER A 399 29.63 -20.91 -0.14
C SER A 399 28.48 -20.97 0.86
N GLN A 400 27.24 -20.64 0.48
CA GLN A 400 26.13 -20.48 1.41
C GLN A 400 25.03 -21.54 1.24
N ILE A 401 24.60 -21.82 0.01
CA ILE A 401 23.43 -22.69 -0.24
C ILE A 401 23.83 -24.17 -0.23
N LEU A 402 24.88 -24.55 -0.97
CA LEU A 402 25.28 -25.97 -1.07
C LEU A 402 25.54 -26.62 0.29
N PRO A 403 26.30 -25.99 1.23
CA PRO A 403 26.56 -26.60 2.52
C PRO A 403 25.29 -26.79 3.38
N MET A 404 24.28 -25.94 3.18
CA MET A 404 23.00 -26.05 3.91
C MET A 404 22.14 -27.18 3.37
N LEU A 405 22.11 -27.36 2.04
CA LEU A 405 21.36 -28.45 1.40
C LEU A 405 21.99 -29.82 1.69
N GLU A 406 23.32 -29.93 1.61
CA GLU A 406 24.05 -31.17 1.89
C GLU A 406 23.83 -31.67 3.33
N LYS A 407 23.78 -30.74 4.30
CA LYS A 407 23.44 -31.07 5.69
C LYS A 407 22.04 -31.66 5.79
N THR A 408 21.04 -31.04 5.18
CA THR A 408 19.65 -31.50 5.22
C THR A 408 19.48 -32.89 4.60
N ILE A 409 20.10 -33.14 3.43
CA ILE A 409 20.08 -34.46 2.76
C ILE A 409 20.75 -35.53 3.64
N SER A 410 21.85 -35.18 4.31
CA SER A 410 22.53 -36.09 5.22
C SER A 410 21.66 -36.46 6.43
N TYR A 411 20.89 -35.51 6.98
CA TYR A 411 19.94 -35.76 8.07
C TYR A 411 18.75 -36.61 7.65
N GLU A 412 18.14 -36.37 6.48
CA GLU A 412 17.05 -37.22 5.96
C GLU A 412 17.50 -38.67 5.72
N LYS A 413 18.74 -38.86 5.27
CA LYS A 413 19.33 -40.19 5.08
C LYS A 413 19.61 -40.92 6.41
N LEU A 414 19.90 -40.17 7.47
CA LEU A 414 20.04 -40.67 8.84
C LEU A 414 18.68 -40.92 9.53
N ALA A 415 17.65 -40.15 9.21
CA ALA A 415 16.30 -40.34 9.73
C ALA A 415 15.59 -41.55 9.07
N SER A 416 15.77 -41.73 7.76
CA SER A 416 15.21 -42.87 7.02
C SER A 416 15.84 -44.22 7.38
N THR A 417 17.06 -44.23 7.91
CA THR A 417 17.72 -45.45 8.42
C THR A 417 17.19 -45.91 9.79
N GLY A 418 16.31 -45.14 10.43
CA GLY A 418 15.60 -45.51 11.67
C GLY A 418 14.14 -45.91 11.49
N THR A 419 13.58 -45.80 10.28
CA THR A 419 12.17 -46.10 9.97
C THR A 419 12.00 -47.28 9.00
N ASP A 420 12.99 -48.15 8.87
CA ASP A 420 12.83 -49.42 8.18
C ASP A 420 11.90 -50.34 9.00
N LEU A 421 10.60 -50.19 8.74
CA LEU A 421 9.53 -51.12 9.08
C LEU A 421 9.58 -52.37 8.18
N TRP A 422 10.76 -52.94 7.92
CA TRP A 422 10.90 -54.24 7.27
C TRP A 422 12.09 -54.99 7.83
N VAL A 423 11.87 -55.58 9.01
CA VAL A 423 12.58 -56.80 9.43
C VAL A 423 11.80 -57.98 8.87
N SER A 424 12.37 -58.65 7.86
CA SER A 424 12.20 -60.09 7.64
C SER A 424 13.38 -60.64 6.88
#